data_AF-A0A961T0Y2-F1
#
_entry.id   AF-A0A961T0Y2-F1
#
_cell.length_a   1.000
_cell.length_b   1.000
_cell.length_c   1.000
_cell.angle_alpha   90.00
_cell.angle_beta   90.00
_cell.angle_gamma   90.00
#
_symmetry.space_group_name_H-M   'P 1'
#
loop_
_entity.id
_entity.type
_entity.pdbx_description
1 polymer ?
#
loop_
_entity_poly.entity_id
_entity_poly.type
_entity_poly.pdbx_seq_one_letter_code
_entity_poly.pdbx_strand_id
1 'polypeptide(L)'
;MPRKSWLALAALVLMPAAANAHEAIPGVTGFASQLLHPLVDTEQLFLLVSAAMIAGRMARGSIWSAMFALVAGMLAGKGLHMLVPWLPLVWYAPLLLLAISGLVLAGFSRIAAIPGLGLIAASGAVIAIAIVPDEPTGMSLASALTGTLVSGTVLLLVGGYALQQVQSRWGGIALRIAGAWLAAIAMLNLALVWKTLAGAG
;
A
#
# COMPACT_ATOMS: atom_id res chain seq x y z
N MET A 1 21.96 -23.98 -26.10
CA MET A 1 20.60 -23.40 -26.04
C MET A 1 20.48 -22.31 -27.11
N PRO A 2 19.47 -22.34 -27.99
CA PRO A 2 19.46 -21.51 -29.19
C PRO A 2 19.18 -20.03 -28.87
N ARG A 3 19.98 -19.13 -29.46
CA ARG A 3 19.89 -17.65 -29.34
C ARG A 3 18.48 -17.07 -29.53
N LYS A 4 17.61 -17.77 -30.25
CA LYS A 4 16.21 -17.36 -30.52
C LYS A 4 15.35 -17.33 -29.25
N SER A 5 15.64 -18.16 -28.26
CA SER A 5 14.90 -18.20 -26.99
C SER A 5 15.12 -16.94 -26.15
N TRP A 6 16.32 -16.34 -26.22
CA TRP A 6 16.66 -15.12 -25.47
C TRP A 6 15.99 -13.87 -26.03
N LEU A 7 15.84 -13.78 -27.36
CA LEU A 7 15.13 -12.66 -28.00
C LEU A 7 13.62 -12.72 -27.71
N ALA A 8 13.03 -13.91 -27.68
CA ALA A 8 11.64 -14.09 -27.29
C ALA A 8 11.41 -13.73 -25.81
N LEU A 9 12.30 -14.14 -24.91
CA LEU A 9 12.25 -13.76 -23.49
C LEU A 9 12.44 -12.25 -23.29
N ALA A 10 13.38 -11.63 -23.99
CA ALA A 10 13.60 -10.19 -23.94
C ALA A 10 12.39 -9.42 -24.47
N ALA A 11 11.78 -9.88 -25.58
CA ALA A 11 10.55 -9.29 -26.09
C ALA A 11 9.37 -9.45 -25.12
N LEU A 12 9.25 -10.60 -24.45
CA LEU A 12 8.20 -10.83 -23.44
C LEU A 12 8.34 -9.90 -22.22
N VAL A 13 9.58 -9.59 -21.82
CA VAL A 13 9.87 -8.68 -20.69
C VAL A 13 9.69 -7.20 -21.09
N LEU A 14 9.87 -6.88 -22.38
CA LEU A 14 9.83 -5.50 -22.90
C LEU A 14 8.46 -5.08 -23.47
N MET A 15 7.50 -6.01 -23.61
CA MET A 15 6.13 -5.68 -23.97
C MET A 15 5.31 -5.52 -22.70
N PRO A 16 5.13 -4.30 -22.15
CA PRO A 16 4.13 -4.08 -21.12
C PRO A 16 2.78 -4.38 -21.77
N ALA A 17 2.22 -5.54 -21.46
CA ALA A 17 0.80 -5.77 -21.73
C ALA A 17 0.06 -4.68 -20.96
N ALA A 18 -0.75 -3.89 -21.66
CA ALA A 18 -1.66 -2.96 -21.02
C ALA A 18 -2.42 -3.75 -19.96
N ALA A 19 -2.27 -3.35 -18.69
CA ALA A 19 -3.05 -3.91 -17.60
C ALA A 19 -4.51 -3.53 -17.88
N ASN A 20 -5.21 -4.40 -18.62
CA ASN A 20 -6.63 -4.28 -18.82
C ASN A 20 -7.25 -4.25 -17.42
N ALA A 21 -8.06 -3.23 -17.13
CA ALA A 21 -8.85 -3.16 -15.91
C ALA A 21 -9.97 -4.23 -15.98
N HIS A 22 -9.55 -5.49 -15.90
CA HIS A 22 -10.43 -6.63 -15.74
C HIS A 22 -10.84 -6.73 -14.28
N GLU A 23 -11.98 -7.39 -14.02
CA GLU A 23 -12.35 -7.78 -12.67
C GLU A 23 -11.16 -8.51 -12.02
N ALA A 24 -10.72 -8.03 -10.86
CA ALA A 24 -9.60 -8.61 -10.11
C ALA A 24 -9.82 -10.11 -9.86
N ILE A 25 -11.08 -10.51 -9.66
CA ILE A 25 -11.54 -11.88 -9.57
C ILE A 25 -12.82 -11.97 -10.42
N PRO A 26 -12.82 -12.76 -11.52
CA PRO A 26 -14.00 -12.89 -12.38
C PRO A 26 -15.24 -13.30 -11.59
N GLY A 27 -16.33 -12.55 -11.75
CA GLY A 27 -17.62 -12.79 -11.09
C GLY A 27 -17.75 -12.23 -9.68
N VAL A 28 -16.73 -11.54 -9.14
CA VAL A 28 -16.80 -10.84 -7.86
C VAL A 28 -16.95 -9.35 -8.12
N THR A 29 -18.12 -8.79 -7.82
CA THR A 29 -18.46 -7.38 -8.07
C THR A 29 -18.94 -6.66 -6.80
N GLY A 30 -19.08 -5.34 -6.87
CA GLY A 30 -19.62 -4.53 -5.78
C GLY A 30 -18.79 -4.62 -4.50
N PHE A 31 -19.45 -4.62 -3.34
CA PHE A 31 -18.79 -4.58 -2.03
C PHE A 31 -17.72 -5.67 -1.83
N ALA A 32 -17.97 -6.91 -2.28
CA ALA A 32 -17.02 -8.00 -2.12
C ALA A 32 -15.73 -7.76 -2.90
N SER A 33 -15.84 -7.22 -4.12
CA SER A 33 -14.68 -6.82 -4.92
C SER A 33 -13.88 -5.72 -4.22
N GLN A 34 -14.57 -4.70 -3.73
CA GLN A 34 -13.95 -3.55 -3.07
C GLN A 34 -13.32 -3.89 -1.72
N LEU A 35 -13.86 -4.87 -1.01
CA LEU A 35 -13.28 -5.42 0.22
C LEU A 35 -11.95 -6.13 -0.08
N LEU A 36 -11.89 -6.90 -1.16
CA LEU A 36 -10.70 -7.65 -1.57
C LEU A 36 -9.68 -6.79 -2.33
N HIS A 37 -10.09 -5.65 -2.87
CA HIS A 37 -9.26 -4.83 -3.75
C HIS A 37 -7.87 -4.51 -3.17
N PRO A 38 -7.73 -4.06 -1.90
CA PRO A 38 -6.40 -3.78 -1.33
C PRO A 38 -5.52 -5.02 -1.11
N LEU A 39 -6.09 -6.22 -1.21
CA LEU A 39 -5.37 -7.48 -1.10
C LEU A 39 -4.91 -8.01 -2.46
N VAL A 40 -5.54 -7.55 -3.55
CA VAL A 40 -5.16 -7.92 -4.91
C VAL A 40 -4.21 -6.90 -5.52
N ASP A 41 -4.38 -5.62 -5.18
CA ASP A 41 -3.41 -4.58 -5.51
C ASP A 41 -2.15 -4.75 -4.64
N THR A 42 -1.04 -5.10 -5.28
CA THR A 42 0.21 -5.43 -4.59
C THR A 42 0.81 -4.21 -3.88
N GLU A 43 0.65 -3.01 -4.43
CA GLU A 43 1.19 -1.78 -3.83
C GLU A 43 0.41 -1.40 -2.57
N GLN A 44 -0.92 -1.44 -2.65
CA GLN A 44 -1.80 -1.21 -1.50
C GLN A 44 -1.59 -2.27 -0.41
N LEU A 45 -1.45 -3.54 -0.79
CA LEU A 45 -1.17 -4.63 0.15
C LEU A 45 0.14 -4.40 0.90
N PHE A 46 1.23 -4.11 0.21
CA PHE A 46 2.52 -3.86 0.86
C PHE A 46 2.50 -2.61 1.73
N LEU A 47 1.76 -1.57 1.33
CA LEU A 47 1.60 -0.36 2.12
C LEU A 47 0.81 -0.64 3.40
N LEU A 48 -0.30 -1.39 3.33
CA LEU A 48 -1.07 -1.84 4.50
C LEU A 48 -0.24 -2.74 5.43
N VAL A 49 0.55 -3.66 4.85
CA VAL A 49 1.48 -4.51 5.62
C VAL A 49 2.52 -3.65 6.34
N SER A 50 3.11 -2.65 5.67
CA SER A 50 4.05 -1.74 6.31
C SER A 50 3.39 -0.92 7.43
N ALA A 51 2.15 -0.48 7.25
CA ALA A 51 1.38 0.23 8.26
C ALA A 51 1.10 -0.66 9.48
N ALA A 52 0.73 -1.93 9.26
CA ALA A 52 0.56 -2.93 10.31
C ALA A 52 1.88 -3.19 11.07
N MET A 53 3.00 -3.31 10.35
CA MET A 53 4.32 -3.46 10.95
C MET A 53 4.72 -2.23 11.78
N ILE A 54 4.46 -1.02 11.30
CA ILE A 54 4.71 0.22 12.03
C ILE A 54 3.88 0.25 13.32
N ALA A 55 2.58 -0.06 13.24
CA ALA A 55 1.70 -0.16 14.40
C ALA A 55 2.18 -1.21 15.43
N GLY A 56 2.74 -2.32 14.92
CA GLY A 56 3.39 -3.37 15.72
C GLY A 56 4.63 -2.90 16.49
N ARG A 57 5.31 -1.85 16.00
CA ARG A 57 6.58 -1.32 16.55
C ARG A 57 6.42 -0.05 17.38
N MET A 58 5.21 0.49 17.45
CA MET A 58 4.84 1.57 18.36
C MET A 58 4.63 1.04 19.79
N ALA A 59 4.43 1.95 20.75
CA ALA A 59 4.18 1.58 22.15
C ALA A 59 2.94 0.69 22.31
N ARG A 60 2.94 -0.21 23.30
CA ARG A 60 1.77 -1.04 23.64
C ARG A 60 0.54 -0.14 23.88
N GLY A 61 -0.62 -0.56 23.36
CA GLY A 61 -1.87 0.20 23.45
C GLY A 61 -2.09 1.24 22.33
N SER A 62 -1.09 1.51 21.50
CA SER A 62 -1.22 2.46 20.38
C SER A 62 -1.96 1.91 19.15
N ILE A 63 -2.39 0.63 19.16
CA ILE A 63 -3.06 0.00 18.03
C ILE A 63 -4.37 0.70 17.66
N TRP A 64 -5.11 1.17 18.66
CA TRP A 64 -6.34 1.94 18.43
C TRP A 64 -6.04 3.30 17.80
N SER A 65 -4.99 3.98 18.27
CA SER A 65 -4.53 5.23 17.65
C SER A 65 -4.08 5.01 16.20
N ALA A 66 -3.39 3.90 15.93
CA ALA A 66 -3.00 3.52 14.57
C ALA A 66 -4.21 3.25 13.67
N MET A 67 -5.23 2.54 14.17
CA MET A 67 -6.49 2.35 13.46
C MET A 67 -7.18 3.69 13.17
N PHE A 68 -7.32 4.57 14.16
CA PHE A 68 -7.89 5.90 13.95
C PHE A 68 -7.08 6.72 12.96
N ALA A 69 -5.75 6.66 13.01
CA ALA A 69 -4.89 7.34 12.04
C ALA A 69 -5.10 6.82 10.62
N LEU A 70 -5.20 5.50 10.43
CA LEU A 70 -5.48 4.90 9.12
C LEU A 70 -6.83 5.38 8.58
N VAL A 71 -7.89 5.26 9.38
CA VAL A 71 -9.25 5.68 8.99
C VAL A 71 -9.30 7.18 8.70
N ALA A 72 -8.74 8.01 9.58
CA ALA A 72 -8.69 9.46 9.38
C ALA A 72 -7.90 9.82 8.11
N GLY A 73 -6.79 9.13 7.85
CA GLY A 73 -6.02 9.24 6.63
C GLY A 73 -6.85 8.93 5.39
N MET A 74 -7.55 7.79 5.39
CA MET A 74 -8.41 7.37 4.27
C MET A 74 -9.52 8.38 3.98
N LEU A 75 -10.23 8.83 5.02
CA LEU A 75 -11.29 9.82 4.89
C LEU A 75 -10.76 11.17 4.40
N ALA A 76 -9.62 11.64 4.95
CA ALA A 76 -9.00 12.89 4.55
C ALA A 76 -8.47 12.82 3.11
N GLY A 77 -7.81 11.72 2.73
CA GLY A 77 -7.30 11.50 1.38
C GLY A 77 -8.41 11.49 0.33
N LYS A 78 -9.46 10.68 0.54
CA LYS A 78 -10.60 10.66 -0.38
C LYS A 78 -11.34 11.99 -0.40
N GLY A 79 -11.57 12.61 0.76
CA GLY A 79 -12.20 13.93 0.85
C GLY A 79 -11.43 15.00 0.09
N LEU A 80 -10.10 15.05 0.26
CA LEU A 80 -9.24 15.98 -0.48
C LEU A 80 -9.31 15.74 -2.00
N HIS A 81 -9.29 14.47 -2.43
CA HIS A 81 -9.42 14.14 -3.85
C HIS A 81 -10.78 14.57 -4.44
N MET A 82 -11.86 14.45 -3.67
CA MET A 82 -13.18 14.93 -4.10
C MET A 82 -13.26 16.45 -4.20
N LEU A 83 -12.57 17.18 -3.32
CA LEU A 83 -12.52 18.64 -3.34
C LEU A 83 -11.59 19.20 -4.43
N VAL A 84 -10.52 18.46 -4.74
CA VAL A 84 -9.47 18.87 -5.67
C VAL A 84 -9.18 17.73 -6.65
N PRO A 85 -10.10 17.39 -7.56
CA PRO A 85 -9.96 16.23 -8.45
C PRO A 85 -8.83 16.41 -9.48
N TRP A 86 -8.43 17.65 -9.77
CA TRP A 86 -7.29 17.97 -10.63
C TRP A 86 -5.95 17.90 -9.90
N LEU A 87 -5.93 17.63 -8.59
CA LEU A 87 -4.68 17.40 -7.88
C LEU A 87 -4.01 16.19 -8.55
N PRO A 88 -2.84 16.36 -9.19
CA PRO A 88 -2.23 15.27 -9.94
C PRO A 88 -2.01 14.12 -8.97
N LEU A 89 -2.65 12.98 -9.25
CA LEU A 89 -2.32 11.76 -8.56
C LEU A 89 -0.84 11.50 -8.84
N VAL A 90 -0.04 11.65 -7.79
CA VAL A 90 1.33 11.18 -7.81
C VAL A 90 1.21 9.66 -7.81
N TRP A 91 1.09 9.08 -9.00
CA TRP A 91 0.82 7.65 -9.19
C TRP A 91 1.90 6.77 -8.56
N TYR A 92 3.10 7.33 -8.33
CA TYR A 92 4.20 6.69 -7.60
C TYR A 92 4.21 6.98 -6.08
N ALA A 93 3.20 7.67 -5.54
CA ALA A 93 3.10 7.97 -4.11
C ALA A 93 3.00 6.72 -3.21
N PRO A 94 2.27 5.65 -3.58
CA PRO A 94 2.27 4.41 -2.79
C PRO A 94 3.68 3.85 -2.65
N LEU A 95 4.44 3.81 -3.75
CA LEU A 95 5.83 3.33 -3.76
C LEU A 95 6.76 4.23 -2.94
N LEU A 96 6.64 5.55 -3.06
CA LEU A 96 7.45 6.48 -2.26
C LEU A 96 7.20 6.29 -0.76
N LEU A 97 5.93 6.18 -0.37
CA LEU A 97 5.57 6.00 1.02
C LEU A 97 5.96 4.61 1.55
N LEU A 98 5.87 3.57 0.71
CA LEU A 98 6.36 2.24 1.03
C LEU A 98 7.88 2.24 1.23
N ALA A 99 8.63 2.96 0.39
CA ALA A 99 10.07 3.10 0.54
C ALA A 99 10.43 3.76 1.88
N ILE A 100 9.77 4.88 2.22
CA ILE A 100 9.96 5.59 3.49
C ILE A 100 9.61 4.68 4.68
N SER A 101 8.46 4.01 4.62
CA SER A 101 7.99 3.10 5.68
C SER A 101 8.93 1.93 5.88
N GLY A 102 9.43 1.33 4.80
CA GLY A 102 10.42 0.27 4.82
C GLY A 102 11.75 0.70 5.43
N LEU A 103 12.26 1.89 5.07
CA LEU A 103 13.48 2.46 5.65
C LEU A 103 13.32 2.72 7.15
N VAL A 104 12.16 3.24 7.58
CA VAL A 104 11.87 3.45 9.01
C VAL A 104 11.84 2.11 9.75
N LEU A 105 11.19 1.09 9.19
CA LEU A 105 11.16 -0.27 9.77
C LEU A 105 12.55 -0.91 9.86
N ALA A 106 13.41 -0.70 8.86
CA ALA A 106 14.77 -1.21 8.83
C ALA A 106 15.71 -0.47 9.81
N GLY A 107 15.55 0.85 9.91
CA GLY A 107 16.43 1.72 10.70
C GLY A 107 16.14 1.67 12.19
N PHE A 108 14.88 1.58 12.60
CA PHE A 108 14.49 1.82 13.98
C PHE A 108 14.02 0.57 14.73
N SER A 109 14.52 0.40 15.96
CA SER A 109 14.11 -0.68 16.85
C SER A 109 12.76 -0.40 17.55
N ARG A 110 12.36 0.87 17.64
CA ARG A 110 11.06 1.33 18.13
C ARG A 110 10.68 2.57 17.34
N ILE A 111 9.39 2.71 17.04
CA ILE A 111 8.89 3.87 16.29
C ILE A 111 8.12 4.75 17.27
N ALA A 112 8.50 6.03 17.34
CA ALA A 112 7.78 7.01 18.15
C ALA A 112 6.35 7.17 17.64
N ALA A 113 5.40 7.41 18.54
CA ALA A 113 3.98 7.40 18.21
C ALA A 113 3.62 8.41 17.10
N ILE A 114 4.05 9.66 17.24
CA ILE A 114 3.72 10.73 16.28
C ILE A 114 4.15 10.41 14.85
N PRO A 115 5.44 10.11 14.55
CA PRO A 115 5.83 9.78 13.18
C PRO A 115 5.22 8.46 12.69
N GLY A 116 5.01 7.48 13.56
CA GLY A 116 4.33 6.23 13.20
C GLY A 116 2.88 6.46 12.76
N LEU A 117 2.12 7.23 13.54
CA LEU A 117 0.74 7.63 13.20
C LEU A 117 0.70 8.45 11.92
N GLY A 118 1.67 9.34 11.71
CA GLY A 118 1.79 10.13 10.48
C GLY A 118 1.96 9.26 9.23
N LEU A 119 2.84 8.25 9.28
CA LEU A 119 3.03 7.30 8.17
C LEU A 119 1.80 6.44 7.91
N ILE A 120 1.12 5.99 8.97
CA ILE A 120 -0.11 5.19 8.84
C ILE A 120 -1.24 6.04 8.25
N ALA A 121 -1.40 7.30 8.69
CA ALA A 121 -2.39 8.21 8.12
C ALA A 121 -2.08 8.55 6.65
N ALA A 122 -0.82 8.81 6.32
CA ALA A 122 -0.39 9.00 4.93
C ALA A 122 -0.69 7.76 4.07
N SER A 123 -0.51 6.56 4.63
CA SER A 123 -0.80 5.30 3.94
C SER A 123 -2.28 5.18 3.62
N GLY A 124 -3.14 5.45 4.61
CA GLY A 124 -4.58 5.50 4.42
C GLY A 124 -4.99 6.52 3.36
N ALA A 125 -4.42 7.72 3.40
CA ALA A 125 -4.73 8.77 2.43
C ALA A 125 -4.41 8.35 0.99
N VAL A 126 -3.20 7.84 0.77
CA VAL A 126 -2.75 7.39 -0.56
C VAL A 126 -3.61 6.24 -1.08
N ILE A 127 -3.93 5.25 -0.24
CA ILE A 127 -4.82 4.14 -0.61
C ILE A 127 -6.20 4.66 -1.00
N ALA A 128 -6.79 5.54 -0.19
CA ALA A 128 -8.15 6.01 -0.42
C ALA A 128 -8.28 6.93 -1.64
N ILE A 129 -7.23 7.67 -1.98
CA ILE A 129 -7.15 8.45 -3.21
C ILE A 129 -7.25 7.54 -4.44
N ALA A 130 -6.63 6.36 -4.40
CA ALA A 130 -6.63 5.38 -5.49
C ALA A 130 -7.95 4.60 -5.65
N ILE A 131 -8.91 4.76 -4.73
CA ILE A 131 -10.21 4.07 -4.82
C ILE A 131 -11.02 4.62 -6.00
N VAL A 132 -11.27 3.75 -6.97
CA VAL A 132 -12.17 3.99 -8.10
C VAL A 132 -13.42 3.12 -7.92
N PRO A 133 -14.62 3.71 -7.77
CA PRO A 133 -15.84 2.94 -7.65
C PRO A 133 -16.26 2.33 -9.01
N ASP A 134 -16.96 1.20 -8.96
CA ASP A 134 -17.47 0.51 -10.17
C ASP A 134 -18.45 1.38 -10.96
N GLU A 135 -19.18 2.26 -10.27
CA GLU A 135 -20.12 3.21 -10.85
C GLU A 135 -19.84 4.62 -10.33
N PRO A 136 -20.09 5.68 -11.12
CA PRO A 136 -19.90 7.07 -10.71
C PRO A 136 -21.05 7.56 -9.80
N THR A 137 -21.48 6.73 -8.84
CA THR A 137 -22.54 7.06 -7.89
C THR A 137 -21.96 7.21 -6.47
N GLY A 138 -22.57 8.09 -5.67
CA GLY A 138 -22.16 8.28 -4.27
C GLY A 138 -22.29 6.99 -3.45
N MET A 139 -23.26 6.13 -3.77
CA MET A 139 -23.47 4.85 -3.11
C MET A 139 -22.39 3.83 -3.46
N SER A 140 -21.97 3.74 -4.74
CA SER A 140 -20.86 2.89 -5.15
C SER A 140 -19.55 3.34 -4.52
N LEU A 141 -19.31 4.66 -4.46
CA LEU A 141 -18.16 5.21 -3.76
C LEU A 141 -18.17 4.89 -2.25
N ALA A 142 -19.31 5.07 -1.58
CA ALA A 142 -19.44 4.74 -0.17
C ALA A 142 -19.16 3.25 0.08
N SER A 143 -19.74 2.37 -0.74
CA SER A 143 -19.50 0.92 -0.69
C SER A 143 -18.01 0.60 -0.88
N ALA A 144 -17.36 1.22 -1.87
CA ALA A 144 -15.95 1.02 -2.15
C ALA A 144 -15.08 1.44 -0.95
N LEU A 145 -15.30 2.65 -0.45
CA LEU A 145 -14.58 3.19 0.69
C LEU A 145 -14.79 2.35 1.96
N THR A 146 -16.01 1.90 2.24
CA THR A 146 -16.30 1.01 3.38
C THR A 146 -15.58 -0.33 3.22
N GLY A 147 -15.60 -0.93 2.03
CA GLY A 147 -14.87 -2.18 1.75
C GLY A 147 -13.37 -2.05 2.05
N THR A 148 -12.74 -1.02 1.50
CA THR A 148 -11.31 -0.73 1.73
C THR A 148 -11.02 -0.39 3.19
N LEU A 149 -11.89 0.36 3.87
CA LEU A 149 -11.75 0.68 5.29
C LEU A 149 -11.77 -0.59 6.15
N VAL A 150 -12.71 -1.50 5.87
CA VAL A 150 -12.84 -2.76 6.61
C VAL A 150 -11.61 -3.63 6.40
N SER A 151 -11.19 -3.87 5.15
CA SER A 151 -10.03 -4.73 4.89
C SER A 151 -8.72 -4.13 5.41
N GLY A 152 -8.50 -2.83 5.20
CA GLY A 152 -7.34 -2.13 5.74
C GLY A 152 -7.28 -2.16 7.26
N THR A 153 -8.42 -1.92 7.93
CA THR A 153 -8.51 -1.99 9.40
C THR A 153 -8.28 -3.40 9.92
N VAL A 154 -8.90 -4.41 9.31
CA VAL A 154 -8.70 -5.83 9.70
C VAL A 154 -7.24 -6.23 9.54
N LEU A 155 -6.61 -5.88 8.41
CA LEU A 155 -5.20 -6.21 8.18
C LEU A 155 -4.27 -5.50 9.17
N LEU A 156 -4.54 -4.22 9.47
CA LEU A 156 -3.80 -3.47 10.48
C LEU A 156 -3.96 -4.07 11.88
N LEU A 157 -5.19 -4.44 12.27
CA LEU A 157 -5.45 -5.02 13.59
C LEU A 157 -4.83 -6.41 13.72
N VAL A 158 -5.05 -7.30 12.76
CA VAL A 158 -4.54 -8.68 12.80
C VAL A 158 -3.02 -8.69 12.73
N GLY A 159 -2.44 -7.99 11.75
CA GLY A 159 -1.00 -7.92 11.57
C GLY A 159 -0.32 -7.13 12.68
N GLY A 160 -0.83 -5.93 12.98
CA GLY A 160 -0.24 -5.04 13.98
C GLY A 160 -0.29 -5.63 15.39
N TYR A 161 -1.44 -6.19 15.80
CA TYR A 161 -1.57 -6.80 17.12
C TYR A 161 -0.65 -8.00 17.28
N ALA A 162 -0.59 -8.90 16.29
CA ALA A 162 0.31 -10.05 16.31
C ALA A 162 1.77 -9.59 16.46
N LEU A 163 2.18 -8.54 15.74
CA LEU A 163 3.53 -8.00 15.80
C LEU A 163 3.86 -7.28 17.12
N GLN A 164 2.88 -6.70 17.83
CA GLN A 164 3.10 -6.15 19.17
C GLN A 164 3.47 -7.23 20.20
N GLN A 165 3.07 -8.48 19.97
CA GLN A 165 3.41 -9.61 20.84
C GLN A 165 4.84 -10.13 20.60
N VAL A 166 5.46 -9.75 19.48
CA VAL A 166 6.80 -10.20 19.12
C VAL A 166 7.85 -9.39 19.89
N GLN A 167 8.18 -9.86 21.09
CA GLN A 167 9.17 -9.20 21.97
C GLN A 167 10.59 -9.76 21.85
N SER A 168 10.76 -10.85 21.11
CA SER A 168 12.07 -11.49 20.97
C SER A 168 13.04 -10.63 20.15
N ARG A 169 14.33 -10.70 20.50
CA ARG A 169 15.41 -10.06 19.72
C ARG A 169 15.38 -10.47 18.24
N TRP A 170 15.06 -11.73 17.98
CA TRP A 170 14.98 -12.30 16.64
C TRP A 170 13.80 -11.75 15.84
N GLY A 171 12.65 -11.57 16.49
CA GLY A 171 11.51 -10.93 15.84
C GLY A 171 11.76 -9.47 15.49
N GLY A 172 12.49 -8.75 16.35
CA GLY A 172 12.97 -7.40 16.04
C GLY A 172 13.90 -7.37 14.80
N ILE A 173 14.80 -8.35 14.66
CA ILE A 173 15.67 -8.48 13.48
C ILE A 173 14.85 -8.82 12.23
N ALA A 174 13.93 -9.78 12.32
CA ALA A 174 13.09 -10.20 11.20
C ALA A 174 12.26 -9.03 10.64
N LEU A 175 11.70 -8.18 11.51
CA LEU A 175 10.95 -6.99 11.09
C LEU A 175 11.83 -5.95 10.40
N ARG A 176 13.09 -5.80 10.81
CA ARG A 176 14.03 -4.89 10.14
C ARG A 176 14.42 -5.40 8.75
N ILE A 177 14.62 -6.72 8.61
CA ILE A 177 14.89 -7.37 7.33
C ILE A 177 13.69 -7.19 6.39
N ALA A 178 12.48 -7.47 6.88
CA ALA A 178 11.26 -7.27 6.12
C ALA A 178 11.09 -5.79 5.69
N GLY A 179 11.35 -4.84 6.59
CA GLY A 179 11.36 -3.41 6.25
C GLY A 179 12.36 -3.06 5.15
N ALA A 180 13.58 -3.61 5.21
CA ALA A 180 14.61 -3.39 4.18
C ALA A 180 14.19 -3.97 2.82
N TRP A 181 13.52 -5.12 2.81
CA TRP A 181 12.96 -5.70 1.57
C TRP A 181 11.85 -4.84 0.98
N LEU A 182 10.92 -4.36 1.81
CA LEU A 182 9.87 -3.44 1.35
C LEU A 182 10.48 -2.16 0.74
N ALA A 183 11.50 -1.59 1.39
CA ALA A 183 12.21 -0.43 0.86
C ALA A 183 12.90 -0.73 -0.48
N ALA A 184 13.59 -1.87 -0.58
CA ALA A 184 14.29 -2.27 -1.81
C ALA A 184 13.32 -2.50 -2.97
N ILE A 185 12.21 -3.21 -2.74
CA ILE A 185 11.16 -3.44 -3.75
C ILE A 185 10.60 -2.10 -4.23
N ALA A 186 10.25 -1.21 -3.29
CA ALA A 186 9.73 0.11 -3.63
C ALA A 186 10.73 0.96 -4.42
N MET A 187 12.01 0.96 -4.04
CA MET A 187 13.07 1.69 -4.74
C MET A 187 13.32 1.14 -6.14
N LEU A 188 13.30 -0.18 -6.32
CA LEU A 188 13.45 -0.80 -7.65
C LEU A 188 12.30 -0.42 -8.56
N ASN A 189 11.06 -0.48 -8.06
CA ASN A 189 9.88 -0.04 -8.82
C ASN A 189 9.96 1.46 -9.15
N LEU A 190 10.34 2.31 -8.20
CA LEU A 190 10.56 3.75 -8.44
C LEU A 190 11.64 4.00 -9.50
N ALA A 191 12.72 3.23 -9.50
CA ALA A 191 13.77 3.35 -10.52
C ALA A 191 13.27 2.96 -11.92
N LEU A 192 12.43 1.92 -12.02
CA LEU A 192 11.78 1.54 -13.28
C LEU A 192 10.81 2.63 -13.76
N VAL A 193 9.99 3.16 -12.85
CA VAL A 193 9.10 4.30 -13.10
C VAL A 193 9.89 5.49 -13.64
N TRP A 194 10.99 5.86 -12.99
CA TRP A 194 11.84 6.95 -13.40
C TRP A 194 12.42 6.74 -14.80
N LYS A 195 12.92 5.54 -15.08
CA LYS A 195 13.46 5.18 -16.40
C LYS A 195 12.41 5.32 -17.50
N THR A 196 11.18 4.87 -17.25
CA THR A 196 10.08 4.97 -18.21
C THR A 196 9.72 6.43 -18.50
N LEU A 197 9.69 7.29 -17.47
CA LEU A 197 9.44 8.72 -17.64
C LEU A 197 10.57 9.43 -18.40
N ALA A 198 11.83 9.10 -18.10
CA ALA A 198 12.99 9.73 -18.74
C ALA A 198 13.17 9.30 -20.21
N GLY A 199 12.69 8.12 -20.60
CA GLY A 199 12.75 7.64 -21.98
C GLY A 199 11.55 8.05 -22.86
N ALA A 200 10.55 8.72 -22.29
CA ALA A 200 9.35 9.17 -22.99
C ALA A 200 9.42 10.64 -23.47
N GLY A 201 10.54 11.33 -23.23
CA GLY A 201 10.82 12.69 -23.70
C GLY A 201 11.92 12.71 -24.75
#